data_AF-A0A6G0RQ97-F1
#
_entry.id   AF-A0A6G0RQ97-F1
#
_cell.length_a   1.000
_cell.length_b   1.000
_cell.length_c   1.000
_cell.angle_alpha   90.00
_cell.angle_beta   90.00
_cell.angle_gamma   90.00
#
_symmetry.space_group_name_H-M   'P 1'
#
loop_
_entity.id
_entity.type
_entity.pdbx_description
1 polymer ?
#
loop_
_entity_poly.entity_id
_entity_poly.type
_entity_poly.pdbx_seq_one_letter_code
_entity_poly.pdbx_strand_id
1 'polypeptide(L)'
;MLTEVASVVAAFVVPGVGEVVAIALGTVGRLVLEMKENEEMCKRVYKRMKSVHEELLKLKDDKVLREKNVLEIYGKNIASFIAFLEKQAKKGFIRRLTSNRKVVEGVQEFHLRMDELFKLLNLTHIAEMSRWKHDWEVDKKTAMQERADILANNQAMKEEISRMGTDIKEGMALLVVALRRSQGEAGPEVELLAKTYNKVLSLSRAQVPAIPSWFIPSDDVDFDLNECFDAGSYGSVHHDHFCRYCGRNLSAVGA
;
A
#
# COMPACT_ATOMS: atom_id res chain seq x y z
N MET A 1 -3.00 6.86 -37.25
CA MET A 1 -2.35 5.53 -37.16
C MET A 1 -1.47 5.54 -35.93
N LEU A 2 -1.67 4.59 -35.02
CA LEU A 2 -0.73 4.35 -33.92
C LEU A 2 0.59 3.82 -34.52
N THR A 3 1.73 4.15 -33.91
CA THR A 3 3.00 3.47 -34.24
C THR A 3 2.91 2.00 -33.85
N GLU A 4 3.75 1.15 -34.45
CA GLU A 4 3.84 -0.27 -34.08
C GLU A 4 4.09 -0.44 -32.58
N VAL A 5 5.00 0.37 -32.02
CA VAL A 5 5.28 0.44 -30.58
C VAL A 5 4.05 0.83 -29.75
N ALA A 6 3.32 1.88 -30.16
CA ALA A 6 2.11 2.29 -29.46
C ALA A 6 1.01 1.22 -29.51
N SER A 7 0.94 0.45 -30.60
CA SER A 7 0.03 -0.70 -30.70
C SER A 7 0.40 -1.80 -29.70
N VAL A 8 1.69 -2.11 -29.52
CA VAL A 8 2.16 -3.08 -28.51
C VAL A 8 1.83 -2.61 -27.11
N VAL A 9 2.07 -1.33 -26.79
CA VAL A 9 1.76 -0.74 -25.48
C VAL A 9 0.25 -0.78 -25.22
N ALA A 10 -0.58 -0.45 -26.21
CA ALA A 10 -2.03 -0.42 -26.07
C ALA A 10 -2.65 -1.83 -25.92
N ALA A 11 -2.05 -2.84 -26.56
CA ALA A 11 -2.49 -4.23 -26.48
C ALA A 11 -1.93 -4.99 -25.26
N PHE A 12 -0.97 -4.42 -24.53
CA PHE A 12 -0.37 -5.08 -23.37
C PHE A 12 -1.40 -5.30 -22.27
N VAL A 13 -1.53 -6.56 -21.84
CA VAL A 13 -2.43 -6.99 -20.76
C VAL A 13 -1.65 -7.02 -19.46
N VAL A 14 -2.18 -6.35 -18.43
CA VAL A 14 -1.58 -6.28 -17.10
C VAL A 14 -1.64 -7.65 -16.43
N PRO A 15 -0.49 -8.28 -16.07
CA PRO A 15 -0.47 -9.55 -15.38
C PRO A 15 -1.23 -9.50 -14.05
N GLY A 16 -2.01 -10.53 -13.75
CA GLY A 16 -2.82 -10.63 -12.53
C GLY A 16 -4.13 -9.81 -12.53
N VAL A 17 -4.24 -8.81 -13.40
CA VAL A 17 -5.49 -8.02 -13.58
C VAL A 17 -6.29 -8.55 -14.78
N GLY A 18 -5.61 -8.96 -15.86
CA GLY A 18 -6.27 -9.49 -17.07
C GLY A 18 -6.88 -8.43 -17.98
N GLU A 19 -6.65 -7.15 -17.69
CA GLU A 19 -7.12 -6.01 -18.48
C GLU A 19 -5.96 -5.31 -19.19
N VAL A 20 -6.23 -4.63 -20.30
CA VAL A 20 -5.24 -3.75 -20.93
C VAL A 20 -4.92 -2.56 -20.04
N VAL A 21 -3.70 -2.04 -20.18
CA VAL A 21 -3.17 -0.94 -19.34
C VAL A 21 -4.14 0.22 -19.17
N ALA A 22 -4.79 0.68 -20.25
CA ALA A 22 -5.71 1.81 -20.19
C ALA A 22 -6.91 1.56 -19.26
N ILE A 23 -7.47 0.34 -19.28
CA ILE A 23 -8.60 -0.03 -18.42
C ILE A 23 -8.10 -0.19 -16.97
N ALA A 24 -6.96 -0.85 -16.77
CA ALA A 24 -6.36 -1.02 -15.45
C ALA A 24 -6.04 0.33 -14.78
N LEU A 25 -5.54 1.32 -15.52
CA LEU A 25 -5.36 2.69 -15.03
C LEU A 25 -6.68 3.38 -14.68
N GLY A 26 -7.75 3.11 -15.45
CA GLY A 26 -9.10 3.53 -15.09
C GLY A 26 -9.55 2.96 -13.73
N THR A 27 -9.26 1.67 -13.50
CA THR A 27 -9.50 1.00 -12.21
C THR A 27 -8.71 1.64 -11.08
N VAL A 28 -7.41 1.94 -11.27
CA VAL A 28 -6.59 2.69 -10.31
C VAL A 28 -7.24 4.04 -9.99
N GLY A 29 -7.60 4.81 -11.01
CA GLY A 29 -8.20 6.14 -10.83
C GLY A 29 -9.48 6.10 -9.99
N ARG A 30 -10.33 5.09 -10.17
CA ARG A 30 -11.54 4.88 -9.36
C ARG A 30 -11.19 4.54 -7.91
N LEU A 31 -10.31 3.56 -7.69
CA LEU A 31 -9.94 3.09 -6.35
C LEU A 31 -9.24 4.18 -5.52
N VAL A 32 -8.45 5.04 -6.17
CA VAL A 32 -7.80 6.17 -5.49
C VAL A 32 -8.80 7.10 -4.80
N LEU A 33 -9.98 7.33 -5.40
CA LEU A 33 -11.04 8.17 -4.81
C LEU A 33 -11.66 7.54 -3.55
N GLU A 34 -11.41 6.26 -3.30
CA GLU A 34 -11.90 5.54 -2.12
C GLU A 34 -10.92 5.59 -0.95
N MET A 35 -9.72 6.16 -1.13
CA MET A 35 -8.61 6.12 -0.17
C MET A 35 -8.71 7.10 1.01
N LYS A 36 -9.78 7.92 1.06
CA LYS A 36 -10.09 8.83 2.17
C LYS A 36 -8.90 9.76 2.48
N GLU A 37 -8.34 9.68 3.69
CA GLU A 37 -7.33 10.61 4.17
C GLU A 37 -6.00 10.51 3.41
N ASN A 38 -5.79 9.41 2.68
CA ASN A 38 -4.61 9.20 1.84
C ASN A 38 -4.90 9.39 0.34
N GLU A 39 -6.08 9.93 -0.02
CA GLU A 39 -6.51 10.09 -1.42
C GLU A 39 -5.51 10.89 -2.25
N GLU A 40 -5.08 12.07 -1.78
CA GLU A 40 -4.14 12.92 -2.53
C GLU A 40 -2.79 12.23 -2.74
N MET A 41 -2.26 11.56 -1.72
CA MET A 41 -1.00 10.78 -1.83
C MET A 41 -1.12 9.71 -2.93
N CYS A 42 -2.24 9.00 -2.97
CA CYS A 42 -2.49 7.96 -3.98
C CYS A 42 -2.77 8.56 -5.37
N LYS A 43 -3.42 9.73 -5.46
CA LYS A 43 -3.60 10.47 -6.72
C LYS A 43 -2.27 10.85 -7.35
N ARG A 44 -1.26 11.21 -6.55
CA ARG A 44 0.07 11.54 -7.09
C ARG A 44 0.75 10.33 -7.71
N VAL A 45 0.67 9.16 -7.10
CA VAL A 45 1.16 7.91 -7.71
C VAL A 45 0.42 7.63 -9.02
N TYR A 46 -0.91 7.70 -9.02
CA TYR A 46 -1.72 7.48 -10.22
C TYR A 46 -1.36 8.44 -11.36
N LYS A 47 -1.16 9.73 -11.05
CA LYS A 47 -0.75 10.72 -12.05
C LYS A 47 0.59 10.34 -12.69
N ARG A 48 1.55 9.87 -11.90
CA ARG A 48 2.85 9.42 -12.41
C ARG A 48 2.74 8.14 -13.24
N MET A 49 1.88 7.20 -12.83
CA MET A 49 1.56 6.02 -13.65
C MET A 49 1.01 6.43 -15.01
N LYS A 50 0.08 7.39 -15.06
CA LYS A 50 -0.42 7.93 -16.33
C LYS A 50 0.67 8.59 -17.17
N SER A 51 1.53 9.41 -16.56
CA SER A 51 2.64 10.05 -17.28
C SER A 51 3.56 9.02 -17.91
N VAL A 52 3.90 7.93 -17.20
CA VAL A 52 4.64 6.81 -17.80
C VAL A 52 3.89 6.20 -18.98
N HIS A 53 2.58 5.96 -18.88
CA HIS A 53 1.80 5.43 -20.00
C HIS A 53 1.83 6.36 -21.22
N GLU A 54 1.64 7.66 -21.02
CA GLU A 54 1.69 8.67 -22.06
C GLU A 54 3.05 8.71 -22.77
N GLU A 55 4.15 8.57 -22.02
CA GLU A 55 5.50 8.51 -22.59
C GLU A 55 5.77 7.19 -23.34
N LEU A 56 5.28 6.06 -22.81
CA LEU A 56 5.37 4.76 -23.49
C LEU A 56 4.69 4.79 -24.86
N LEU A 57 3.53 5.45 -24.99
CA LEU A 57 2.81 5.60 -26.25
C LEU A 57 3.52 6.49 -27.28
N LYS A 58 4.46 7.36 -26.84
CA LYS A 58 5.24 8.24 -27.72
C LYS A 58 6.52 7.60 -28.23
N LEU A 59 6.90 6.44 -27.70
CA LEU A 59 8.11 5.73 -28.13
C LEU A 59 8.02 5.35 -29.61
N LYS A 60 9.12 5.56 -30.32
CA LYS A 60 9.27 5.21 -31.74
C LYS A 60 9.95 3.87 -31.96
N ASP A 61 10.72 3.43 -30.98
CA ASP A 61 11.49 2.18 -30.98
C ASP A 61 11.12 1.37 -29.73
N ASP A 62 10.88 0.09 -29.92
CA ASP A 62 10.52 -0.89 -28.89
C ASP A 62 11.72 -1.65 -28.33
N LYS A 63 12.95 -1.37 -28.80
CA LYS A 63 14.19 -1.94 -28.26
C LYS A 63 14.28 -1.82 -26.74
N VAL A 64 14.03 -0.61 -26.20
CA VAL A 64 14.05 -0.37 -24.75
C VAL A 64 12.95 -1.17 -24.03
N LEU A 65 11.78 -1.33 -24.65
CA LEU A 65 10.68 -2.10 -24.06
C LEU A 65 11.03 -3.57 -23.89
N ARG A 66 11.64 -4.17 -24.92
CA ARG A 66 12.05 -5.59 -24.92
C ARG A 66 13.27 -5.86 -24.06
N GLU A 67 14.35 -5.10 -24.24
CA GLU A 67 15.62 -5.37 -23.55
C GLU A 67 15.52 -5.20 -22.04
N LYS A 68 14.69 -4.26 -21.57
CA LYS A 68 14.54 -3.96 -20.14
C LYS A 68 13.24 -4.47 -19.53
N ASN A 69 12.45 -5.27 -20.26
CA ASN A 69 11.15 -5.78 -19.83
C ASN A 69 10.23 -4.69 -19.23
N VAL A 70 10.22 -3.49 -19.84
CA VAL A 70 9.57 -2.31 -19.23
C VAL A 70 8.07 -2.51 -19.05
N LEU A 71 7.39 -3.11 -20.03
CA LEU A 71 5.94 -3.34 -19.96
C LEU A 71 5.57 -4.31 -18.84
N GLU A 72 6.38 -5.35 -18.62
CA GLU A 72 6.17 -6.31 -17.54
C GLU A 72 6.34 -5.65 -16.17
N ILE A 73 7.41 -4.86 -15.98
CA ILE A 73 7.65 -4.13 -14.74
C ILE A 73 6.52 -3.12 -14.49
N TYR A 74 6.10 -2.39 -15.53
CA TYR A 74 5.04 -1.41 -15.43
C TYR A 74 3.68 -2.06 -15.13
N GLY A 75 3.35 -3.14 -15.82
CA GLY A 75 2.15 -3.94 -15.56
C GLY A 75 2.11 -4.45 -14.12
N LYS A 76 3.19 -5.06 -13.62
CA LYS A 76 3.28 -5.50 -12.23
C LYS A 76 3.07 -4.37 -11.23
N ASN A 77 3.64 -3.19 -11.48
CA ASN A 77 3.43 -2.03 -10.63
C ASN A 77 1.97 -1.57 -10.60
N ILE A 78 1.27 -1.58 -11.74
CA ILE A 78 -0.17 -1.30 -11.79
C ILE A 78 -0.95 -2.35 -10.99
N ALA A 79 -0.70 -3.64 -11.23
CA ALA A 79 -1.38 -4.73 -10.56
C ALA A 79 -1.19 -4.68 -9.03
N SER A 80 0.05 -4.51 -8.57
CA SER A 80 0.36 -4.37 -7.15
C SER A 80 -0.30 -3.14 -6.53
N PHE A 81 -0.41 -2.03 -7.26
CA PHE A 81 -1.05 -0.83 -6.74
C PHE A 81 -2.57 -0.99 -6.67
N ILE A 82 -3.21 -1.65 -7.65
CA ILE A 82 -4.62 -2.02 -7.57
C ILE A 82 -4.87 -2.87 -6.33
N ALA A 83 -4.12 -3.96 -6.14
CA ALA A 83 -4.28 -4.83 -4.98
C ALA A 83 -4.06 -4.08 -3.65
N PHE A 84 -3.08 -3.18 -3.61
CA PHE A 84 -2.85 -2.30 -2.47
C PHE A 84 -4.07 -1.41 -2.18
N LEU A 85 -4.58 -0.70 -3.19
CA LEU A 85 -5.73 0.19 -3.02
C LEU A 85 -6.99 -0.58 -2.60
N GLU A 86 -7.26 -1.73 -3.20
CA GLU A 86 -8.39 -2.59 -2.82
C GLU A 86 -8.31 -3.07 -1.38
N LYS A 87 -7.11 -3.43 -0.90
CA LYS A 87 -6.86 -3.82 0.49
C LYS A 87 -7.16 -2.67 1.46
N GLN A 88 -6.90 -1.42 1.08
CA GLN A 88 -7.08 -0.26 1.97
C GLN A 88 -8.47 0.38 1.89
N ALA A 89 -9.11 0.43 0.72
CA ALA A 89 -10.35 1.18 0.46
C ALA A 89 -11.53 0.74 1.35
N LYS A 90 -11.58 -0.55 1.72
CA LYS A 90 -12.69 -1.14 2.49
C LYS A 90 -12.57 -0.95 4.01
N LYS A 91 -11.48 -0.38 4.50
CA LYS A 91 -11.19 -0.29 5.93
C LYS A 91 -11.96 0.85 6.59
N GLY A 92 -12.45 0.61 7.82
CA GLY A 92 -12.94 1.67 8.70
C GLY A 92 -11.83 2.60 9.20
N PHE A 93 -12.21 3.75 9.77
CA PHE A 93 -11.27 4.76 10.25
C PHE A 93 -10.25 4.20 11.25
N ILE A 94 -10.69 3.39 12.22
CA ILE A 94 -9.76 2.83 13.23
C ILE A 94 -8.69 1.95 12.57
N ARG A 95 -9.10 1.05 11.67
CA ARG A 95 -8.15 0.20 10.93
C ARG A 95 -7.19 1.06 10.10
N ARG A 96 -7.70 2.01 9.31
CA ARG A 96 -6.88 2.92 8.50
C ARG A 96 -5.88 3.69 9.34
N LEU A 97 -6.26 4.15 10.54
CA LEU A 97 -5.36 4.84 11.47
C LEU A 97 -4.26 3.90 11.97
N THR A 98 -4.61 2.70 12.45
CA THR A 98 -3.64 1.75 13.00
C THR A 98 -2.69 1.17 11.95
N SER A 99 -3.12 1.09 10.69
CA SER A 99 -2.27 0.65 9.57
C SER A 99 -1.64 1.81 8.79
N ASN A 100 -1.82 3.07 9.22
CA ASN A 100 -1.45 4.24 8.42
C ASN A 100 0.03 4.26 8.04
N ARG A 101 0.91 3.94 8.99
CA ARG A 101 2.36 3.86 8.74
C ARG A 101 2.69 3.00 7.51
N LYS A 102 2.10 1.79 7.44
CA LYS A 102 2.27 0.89 6.30
C LYS A 102 1.69 1.44 5.00
N VAL A 103 0.56 2.14 5.08
CA VAL A 103 -0.04 2.79 3.90
C VAL A 103 0.88 3.88 3.36
N VAL A 104 1.42 4.73 4.24
CA VAL A 104 2.34 5.81 3.88
C VAL A 104 3.64 5.23 3.29
N GLU A 105 4.23 4.22 3.94
CA GLU A 105 5.42 3.51 3.45
C GLU A 105 5.17 2.86 2.08
N GLY A 106 4.04 2.17 1.91
CA GLY A 106 3.67 1.54 0.64
C GLY A 106 3.48 2.54 -0.50
N VAL A 107 2.78 3.66 -0.27
CA VAL A 107 2.61 4.71 -1.29
C VAL A 107 3.96 5.33 -1.66
N GLN A 108 4.85 5.55 -0.68
CA GLN A 108 6.20 6.02 -0.95
C GLN A 108 6.99 5.03 -1.81
N GLU A 109 6.87 3.74 -1.52
CA GLU A 109 7.51 2.69 -2.31
C GLU A 109 7.04 2.72 -3.77
N PHE A 110 5.75 2.90 -4.03
CA PHE A 110 5.25 3.06 -5.40
C PHE A 110 5.86 4.26 -6.11
N HIS A 111 6.07 5.40 -5.42
CA HIS A 111 6.79 6.52 -6.01
C HIS A 111 8.23 6.18 -6.40
N LEU A 112 8.92 5.36 -5.61
CA LEU A 112 10.28 4.91 -5.90
C LEU A 112 10.31 3.93 -7.09
N ARG A 113 9.36 2.99 -7.15
CA ARG A 113 9.22 2.09 -8.30
C ARG A 113 8.89 2.85 -9.59
N MET A 114 8.10 3.93 -9.50
CA MET A 114 7.88 4.84 -10.64
C MET A 114 9.16 5.58 -11.03
N ASP A 115 9.97 6.07 -10.07
CA ASP A 115 11.28 6.69 -10.34
C ASP A 115 12.20 5.73 -11.13
N GLU A 116 12.19 4.43 -10.81
CA GLU A 116 12.93 3.41 -11.56
C GLU A 116 12.46 3.28 -13.01
N LEU A 117 11.15 3.25 -13.24
CA LEU A 117 10.59 3.21 -14.61
C LEU A 117 10.98 4.44 -15.43
N PHE A 118 10.92 5.64 -14.86
CA PHE A 118 11.39 6.86 -15.53
C PHE A 118 12.88 6.78 -15.91
N LYS A 119 13.73 6.25 -15.03
CA LYS A 119 15.16 6.02 -15.32
C LYS A 119 15.35 4.99 -16.44
N LEU A 120 14.61 3.88 -16.43
CA LEU A 120 14.72 2.83 -17.46
C LEU A 120 14.38 3.36 -18.85
N LEU A 121 13.37 4.23 -18.92
CA LEU A 121 12.92 4.90 -20.14
C LEU A 121 13.79 6.09 -20.55
N ASN A 122 14.83 6.41 -19.77
CA ASN A 122 15.67 7.61 -19.95
C ASN A 122 14.84 8.91 -20.00
N LEU A 123 13.70 8.92 -19.31
CA LEU A 123 12.78 10.06 -19.20
C LEU A 123 13.23 10.95 -18.03
N THR A 124 14.53 11.17 -17.86
CA THR A 124 15.11 11.84 -16.68
C THR A 124 14.67 13.28 -16.57
N HIS A 125 13.47 13.49 -16.06
CA HIS A 125 12.96 14.76 -15.61
C HIS A 125 13.34 14.89 -14.12
N ILE A 126 14.58 15.33 -13.86
CA ILE A 126 15.06 15.66 -12.50
C ILE A 126 14.05 16.56 -11.76
N ALA A 127 13.34 17.41 -12.51
CA ALA A 127 12.28 18.26 -11.99
C ALA A 127 11.01 17.50 -11.53
N GLU A 128 10.64 16.38 -12.15
CA GLU A 128 9.50 15.57 -11.69
C GLU A 128 9.86 14.79 -10.42
N MET A 129 11.05 14.17 -10.41
CA MET A 129 11.56 13.40 -9.27
C MET A 129 11.74 14.25 -8.00
N SER A 130 12.17 15.50 -8.15
CA SER A 130 12.31 16.43 -7.02
C SER A 130 10.96 17.01 -6.57
N ARG A 131 10.01 17.19 -7.49
CA ARG A 131 8.70 17.78 -7.18
C ARG A 131 7.85 16.88 -6.31
N TRP A 132 7.74 15.58 -6.65
CA TRP A 132 6.89 14.68 -5.88
C TRP A 132 7.37 14.53 -4.43
N LYS A 133 8.69 14.59 -4.19
CA LYS A 133 9.25 14.52 -2.83
C LYS A 133 8.93 15.76 -1.99
N HIS A 134 8.87 16.93 -2.61
CA HIS A 134 8.42 18.15 -1.94
C HIS A 134 6.92 18.06 -1.61
N ASP A 135 6.12 17.70 -2.61
CA ASP A 135 4.68 17.53 -2.48
C ASP A 135 4.32 16.46 -1.42
N TRP A 136 5.13 15.41 -1.30
CA TRP A 136 4.95 14.31 -0.35
C TRP A 136 4.85 14.75 1.10
N GLU A 137 5.73 15.68 1.52
CA GLU A 137 5.71 16.19 2.90
C GLU A 137 4.45 17.02 3.17
N VAL A 138 3.97 17.74 2.15
CA VAL A 138 2.71 18.49 2.23
C VAL A 138 1.53 17.53 2.36
N ASP A 139 1.47 16.51 1.50
CA ASP A 139 0.35 15.56 1.50
C ASP A 139 0.28 14.77 2.81
N LYS A 140 1.42 14.31 3.36
CA LYS A 140 1.47 13.64 4.67
C LYS A 140 0.89 14.52 5.77
N LYS A 141 1.23 15.82 5.76
CA LYS A 141 0.72 16.78 6.75
C LYS A 141 -0.79 16.97 6.60
N THR A 142 -1.29 17.08 5.37
CA THR A 142 -2.73 17.19 5.08
C THR A 142 -3.47 15.93 5.54
N ALA A 143 -3.00 14.74 5.15
CA ALA A 143 -3.57 13.45 5.57
C ALA A 143 -3.59 13.29 7.10
N MET A 144 -2.57 13.81 7.79
CA MET A 144 -2.54 13.82 9.26
C MET A 144 -3.61 14.75 9.85
N GLN A 145 -3.76 15.95 9.29
CA GLN A 145 -4.77 16.90 9.72
C GLN A 145 -6.19 16.35 9.53
N GLU A 146 -6.48 15.73 8.38
CA GLU A 146 -7.79 15.14 8.10
C GLU A 146 -8.16 14.05 9.13
N ARG A 147 -7.20 13.19 9.50
CA ARG A 147 -7.43 12.19 10.56
C ARG A 147 -7.66 12.83 11.92
N ALA A 148 -6.93 13.92 12.23
CA ALA A 148 -7.15 14.68 13.45
C ALA A 148 -8.55 15.32 13.48
N ASP A 149 -9.04 15.82 12.35
CA ASP A 149 -10.38 16.42 12.23
C ASP A 149 -11.49 15.38 12.41
N ILE A 150 -11.33 14.17 11.82
CA ILE A 150 -12.23 13.04 12.05
C ILE A 150 -12.26 12.69 13.54
N LEU A 151 -11.08 12.61 14.17
CA LEU A 151 -11.02 12.31 15.60
C LEU A 151 -11.69 13.40 16.42
N ALA A 152 -11.54 14.68 16.08
CA ALA A 152 -12.18 15.79 16.78
C ALA A 152 -13.72 15.74 16.66
N ASN A 153 -14.24 15.25 15.55
CA ASN A 153 -15.67 15.11 15.32
C ASN A 153 -16.29 13.94 16.12
N ASN A 154 -16.94 14.27 17.24
CA ASN A 154 -17.62 13.29 18.10
C ASN A 154 -18.68 12.47 17.37
N GLN A 155 -19.40 13.06 16.41
CA GLN A 155 -20.46 12.37 15.68
C GLN A 155 -19.87 11.31 14.74
N ALA A 156 -18.84 11.68 13.98
CA ALA A 156 -18.11 10.75 13.11
C ALA A 156 -17.51 9.57 13.91
N MET A 157 -16.94 9.84 15.08
CA MET A 157 -16.42 8.78 15.96
C MET A 157 -17.50 7.86 16.52
N LYS A 158 -18.68 8.40 16.88
CA LYS A 158 -19.82 7.58 17.32
C LYS A 158 -20.33 6.68 16.18
N GLU A 159 -20.39 7.21 14.96
CA GLU A 159 -20.79 6.45 13.77
C GLU A 159 -19.78 5.34 13.44
N GLU A 160 -18.48 5.63 13.53
CA GLU A 160 -17.43 4.63 13.36
C GLU A 160 -17.58 3.49 14.38
N ILE A 161 -17.71 3.81 15.66
CA ILE A 161 -17.87 2.82 16.74
C ILE A 161 -19.15 2.00 16.54
N SER A 162 -20.25 2.66 16.16
CA SER A 162 -21.53 1.99 15.89
C SER A 162 -21.43 1.04 14.69
N ARG A 163 -20.72 1.44 13.63
CA ARG A 163 -20.50 0.62 12.43
C ARG A 163 -19.67 -0.62 12.73
N MET A 164 -18.70 -0.51 13.62
CA MET A 164 -17.89 -1.65 14.04
C MET A 164 -18.68 -2.69 14.83
N GLY A 165 -19.70 -2.28 15.59
CA GLY A 165 -20.56 -3.20 16.34
C GLY A 165 -19.75 -4.15 17.23
N THR A 166 -19.79 -5.45 16.93
CA THR A 166 -19.05 -6.49 17.66
C THR A 166 -17.53 -6.44 17.45
N ASP A 167 -17.08 -5.87 16.33
CA ASP A 167 -15.67 -5.81 15.93
C ASP A 167 -14.91 -4.70 16.67
N ILE A 168 -15.59 -3.94 17.54
CA ILE A 168 -14.97 -2.90 18.37
C ILE A 168 -13.83 -3.46 19.25
N LYS A 169 -13.95 -4.71 19.71
CA LYS A 169 -12.89 -5.37 20.49
C LYS A 169 -11.63 -5.57 19.66
N GLU A 170 -11.79 -5.93 18.38
CA GLU A 170 -10.66 -6.06 17.46
C GLU A 170 -10.03 -4.68 17.20
N GLY A 171 -10.83 -3.65 16.92
CA GLY A 171 -10.29 -2.28 16.75
C GLY A 171 -9.55 -1.78 17.99
N MET A 172 -10.03 -2.08 19.19
CA MET A 172 -9.31 -1.80 20.43
C MET A 172 -7.99 -2.58 20.52
N ALA A 173 -7.98 -3.85 20.12
CA ALA A 173 -6.76 -4.64 20.06
C ALA A 173 -5.73 -4.04 19.09
N LEU A 174 -6.17 -3.63 17.90
CA LEU A 174 -5.34 -2.97 16.89
C LEU A 174 -4.73 -1.66 17.43
N LEU A 175 -5.52 -0.83 18.12
CA LEU A 175 -5.03 0.41 18.72
C LEU A 175 -3.97 0.17 19.78
N VAL A 176 -4.18 -0.83 20.67
CA VAL A 176 -3.20 -1.18 21.70
C VAL A 176 -1.92 -1.73 21.08
N VAL A 177 -2.02 -2.58 20.04
CA VAL A 177 -0.85 -3.11 19.32
C VAL A 177 -0.08 -1.99 18.63
N ALA A 178 -0.76 -1.06 17.96
CA ALA A 178 -0.13 0.10 17.34
C ALA A 178 0.60 0.97 18.39
N LEU A 179 -0.03 1.25 19.54
CA LEU A 179 0.59 1.98 20.64
C LEU A 179 1.80 1.26 21.25
N ARG A 180 1.75 -0.08 21.36
CA ARG A 180 2.90 -0.88 21.83
C ARG A 180 4.09 -0.77 20.86
N ARG A 181 3.82 -0.80 19.55
CA ARG A 181 4.87 -0.67 18.52
C ARG A 181 5.52 0.71 18.50
N SER A 182 4.74 1.74 18.80
CA SER A 182 5.25 3.12 18.91
C SER A 182 5.79 3.47 20.30
N GLN A 183 6.08 2.49 21.17
CA GLN A 183 6.71 2.78 22.46
C GLN A 183 8.10 3.39 22.27
N GLY A 184 8.34 4.53 22.93
CA GLY A 184 9.58 5.30 22.81
C GLY A 184 9.62 6.23 21.59
N GLU A 185 8.65 6.14 20.67
CA GLU A 185 8.47 7.12 19.61
C GLU A 185 7.71 8.34 20.15
N ALA A 186 8.02 9.53 19.63
CA ALA A 186 7.30 10.75 19.90
C ALA A 186 6.88 11.41 18.58
N GLY A 187 5.69 11.99 18.56
CA GLY A 187 5.22 12.76 17.41
C GLY A 187 3.71 12.77 17.26
N PRO A 188 3.20 13.56 16.30
CA PRO A 188 1.77 13.76 16.10
C PRO A 188 0.99 12.46 15.89
N GLU A 189 1.56 11.50 15.16
CA GLU A 189 0.95 10.19 14.87
C GLU A 189 0.66 9.38 16.13
N VAL A 190 1.67 9.28 17.01
CA VAL A 190 1.57 8.53 18.27
C VAL A 190 0.56 9.20 19.21
N GLU A 191 0.57 10.54 19.26
CA GLU A 191 -0.44 11.28 20.02
C GLU A 191 -1.86 11.04 19.49
N LEU A 192 -2.02 11.01 18.17
CA LEU A 192 -3.33 10.79 17.54
C LEU A 192 -3.84 9.37 17.83
N LEU A 193 -2.96 8.36 17.77
CA LEU A 193 -3.28 6.99 18.18
C LEU A 193 -3.73 6.93 19.65
N ALA A 194 -3.00 7.58 20.55
CA ALA A 194 -3.32 7.60 21.98
C ALA A 194 -4.65 8.32 22.27
N LYS A 195 -4.87 9.48 21.63
CA LYS A 195 -6.14 10.22 21.72
C LYS A 195 -7.31 9.38 21.18
N THR A 196 -7.10 8.66 20.07
CA THR A 196 -8.11 7.78 19.48
C THR A 196 -8.45 6.63 20.44
N TYR A 197 -7.45 5.96 21.01
CA TYR A 197 -7.65 4.91 22.01
C TYR A 197 -8.52 5.39 23.18
N ASN A 198 -8.16 6.52 23.80
CA ASN A 198 -8.93 7.07 24.92
C ASN A 198 -10.37 7.43 24.52
N LYS A 199 -10.55 7.96 23.31
CA LYS A 199 -11.87 8.34 22.79
C LYS A 199 -12.74 7.12 22.52
N VAL A 200 -12.20 6.08 21.90
CA VAL A 200 -12.91 4.83 21.67
C VAL A 200 -13.26 4.14 22.99
N LEU A 201 -12.34 4.11 23.96
CA LEU A 201 -12.58 3.55 25.28
C LEU A 201 -13.76 4.25 26.00
N SER A 202 -13.76 5.59 25.99
CA SER A 202 -14.81 6.39 26.63
C SER A 202 -16.19 6.26 25.95
N LEU A 203 -16.23 6.20 24.62
CA LEU A 203 -17.47 6.17 23.84
C LEU A 203 -18.08 4.76 23.73
N SER A 204 -17.26 3.72 23.61
CA SER A 204 -17.73 2.35 23.39
C SER A 204 -18.13 1.62 24.68
N ARG A 205 -17.60 2.05 25.83
CA ARG A 205 -17.65 1.30 27.10
C ARG A 205 -17.19 -0.16 26.97
N ALA A 206 -16.46 -0.50 25.91
CA ALA A 206 -15.98 -1.84 25.65
C ALA A 206 -14.84 -2.17 26.63
N GLN A 207 -14.80 -3.42 27.09
CA GLN A 207 -13.64 -3.92 27.82
C GLN A 207 -12.48 -4.13 26.84
N VAL A 208 -11.29 -3.68 27.24
CA VAL A 208 -10.06 -3.93 26.48
C VAL A 208 -9.75 -5.42 26.58
N PRO A 209 -9.63 -6.15 25.45
CA PRO A 209 -9.31 -7.57 25.50
C PRO A 209 -7.88 -7.79 26.03
N ALA A 210 -7.63 -8.95 26.64
CA ALA A 210 -6.27 -9.40 26.91
C ALA A 210 -5.60 -9.74 25.57
N ILE A 211 -4.59 -8.94 25.18
CA ILE A 211 -3.91 -9.10 23.89
C ILE A 211 -2.60 -9.85 24.10
N PRO A 212 -2.49 -11.10 23.61
CA PRO A 212 -1.26 -11.88 23.75
C PRO A 212 -0.10 -11.26 22.97
N SER A 213 1.12 -11.57 23.37
CA SER A 213 2.34 -11.08 22.69
C SER A 213 2.49 -11.59 21.26
N TRP A 214 1.84 -12.70 20.91
CA TRP A 214 1.85 -13.29 19.57
C TRP A 214 0.72 -12.78 18.66
N PHE A 215 -0.12 -11.84 19.10
CA PHE A 215 -1.21 -11.32 18.28
C PHE A 215 -0.67 -10.57 17.06
N ILE A 216 -1.11 -11.00 15.87
CA ILE A 216 -0.76 -10.37 14.59
C ILE A 216 -2.06 -9.83 13.98
N PRO A 217 -2.16 -8.50 13.76
CA PRO A 217 -3.24 -7.91 12.97
C PRO A 217 -3.38 -8.57 11.60
N SER A 218 -4.62 -8.84 11.16
CA SER A 218 -4.87 -9.37 9.81
C SER A 218 -4.29 -8.48 8.71
N ASP A 219 -4.26 -7.18 8.94
CA ASP A 219 -3.69 -6.20 8.02
C ASP A 219 -2.17 -6.31 7.85
N ASP A 220 -1.49 -6.96 8.81
CA ASP A 220 -0.05 -7.19 8.79
C ASP A 220 0.34 -8.51 8.13
N VAL A 221 -0.63 -9.30 7.71
CA VAL A 221 -0.40 -10.53 6.95
C VAL A 221 -0.52 -10.19 5.47
N ASP A 222 0.56 -10.40 4.75
CA ASP A 222 0.62 -10.36 3.29
C ASP A 222 0.85 -11.78 2.77
N PHE A 223 0.07 -12.19 1.78
CA PHE A 223 0.26 -13.46 1.08
C PHE A 223 0.96 -13.16 -0.23
N ASP A 224 2.13 -13.76 -0.47
CA ASP A 224 2.75 -13.68 -1.78
C ASP A 224 1.96 -14.57 -2.74
N LEU A 225 1.17 -13.96 -3.60
CA LEU A 225 0.39 -14.67 -4.62
C LEU A 225 1.27 -15.28 -5.72
N ASN A 226 2.56 -14.92 -5.77
CA ASN A 226 3.52 -15.49 -6.73
C ASN A 226 4.20 -16.75 -6.21
N GLU A 227 4.14 -17.02 -4.89
CA GLU A 227 4.62 -18.26 -4.28
C GLU A 227 3.43 -19.07 -3.78
N CYS A 228 2.92 -19.97 -4.62
CA CYS A 228 1.92 -20.95 -4.17
C CYS A 228 2.50 -21.76 -3.00
N PHE A 229 1.71 -21.94 -1.94
CA PHE A 229 1.96 -22.93 -0.90
C PHE A 229 1.86 -24.32 -1.54
N ASP A 230 2.96 -24.82 -2.09
CA ASP A 230 3.05 -26.23 -2.44
C ASP A 230 2.97 -27.03 -1.13
N ALA A 231 2.21 -28.11 -1.15
CA ALA A 231 1.73 -28.81 0.03
C ALA A 231 2.90 -29.38 0.85
N GLY A 232 3.27 -28.67 1.92
CA GLY A 232 4.12 -29.17 3.00
C GLY A 232 5.48 -28.51 3.10
N SER A 233 5.61 -27.52 4.00
CA SER A 233 6.75 -27.42 4.93
C SER A 233 6.55 -26.27 5.91
N TYR A 234 7.14 -26.43 7.10
CA TYR A 234 7.05 -25.52 8.25
C TYR A 234 7.69 -24.16 7.94
N GLY A 235 6.93 -23.09 8.14
CA GLY A 235 7.42 -21.71 8.12
C GLY A 235 7.89 -21.25 9.51
N SER A 236 8.98 -20.48 9.55
CA SER A 236 9.38 -19.72 10.75
C SER A 236 9.01 -18.26 10.57
N VAL A 237 8.33 -17.70 11.57
CA VAL A 237 7.82 -16.32 11.58
C VAL A 237 8.89 -15.38 12.13
N HIS A 238 9.24 -14.37 11.35
CA HIS A 238 9.97 -13.21 11.86
C HIS A 238 9.11 -11.96 11.72
N HIS A 239 9.14 -11.12 12.75
CA HIS A 239 8.49 -9.83 12.72
C HIS A 239 9.03 -9.05 11.51
N ASP A 240 8.12 -8.70 10.60
CA ASP A 240 8.32 -7.85 9.42
C ASP A 240 8.71 -8.52 8.09
N HIS A 241 8.95 -9.85 8.01
CA HIS A 241 9.00 -10.56 6.73
C HIS A 241 8.89 -12.09 6.93
N PHE A 242 8.07 -12.76 6.12
CA PHE A 242 8.15 -14.23 6.01
C PHE A 242 9.33 -14.56 5.08
N CYS A 243 10.36 -15.21 5.61
CA CYS A 243 11.55 -15.60 4.83
C CYS A 243 11.76 -17.12 4.94
N ARG A 244 11.89 -17.80 3.80
CA ARG A 244 12.13 -19.24 3.73
C ARG A 244 13.60 -19.54 3.99
N TYR A 245 13.90 -20.42 4.94
CA TYR A 245 15.19 -21.13 4.98
C TYR A 245 15.22 -22.16 3.84
N CYS A 246 16.01 -21.90 2.80
CA CYS A 246 16.42 -22.95 1.86
C CYS A 246 17.43 -23.86 2.55
N GLY A 247 16.93 -24.93 3.20
CA GLY A 247 17.77 -26.06 3.61
C GLY A 247 18.40 -26.67 2.36
N ARG A 248 19.69 -26.37 2.10
CA ARG A 248 20.47 -27.18 1.17
C ARG A 248 20.53 -28.59 1.75
N ASN A 249 20.12 -29.57 0.95
CA ASN A 249 20.40 -30.97 1.17
C ASN A 249 21.88 -31.15 1.47
N LEU A 250 22.23 -31.39 2.74
CA LEU A 250 23.40 -32.18 3.09
C LEU A 250 23.03 -33.64 2.82
N SER A 251 23.04 -34.02 1.54
CA SER A 251 23.14 -35.42 1.19
C SER A 251 24.55 -35.89 1.59
N ALA A 252 24.57 -36.81 2.54
CA ALA A 252 25.71 -37.64 2.86
C ALA A 252 26.42 -38.12 1.58
N VAL A 253 27.72 -37.81 1.48
CA VAL A 253 28.66 -38.63 0.73
C VAL A 253 29.49 -39.34 1.77
N GLY A 254 29.09 -40.58 2.07
CA GLY A 254 29.97 -41.54 2.70
C GLY A 254 30.96 -42.06 1.66
N ALA A 255 32.24 -41.82 1.92
CA ALA A 255 33.35 -42.75 1.74
C ALA A 255 34.42 -42.37 2.77
#